data_AF-A0AB33EHD5-F1
#
_entry.id   AF-A0AB33EHD5-F1
#
_cell.length_a   1.000
_cell.length_b   1.000
_cell.length_c   1.000
_cell.angle_alpha   90.00
_cell.angle_beta   90.00
_cell.angle_gamma   90.00
#
_symmetry.space_group_name_H-M   'P 1'
#
loop_
_entity.id
_entity.type
_entity.pdbx_description
1 polymer ?
#
loop_
_entity_poly.entity_id
_entity_poly.type
_entity_poly.pdbx_seq_one_letter_code
_entity_poly.pdbx_strand_id
1 'polypeptide(L)' 'MPWRELKPMDLKVMFIADYLSGRLNFSQLCAAHSISRKTGYKWVARYNADSVIVLRGQASLLQNSM' A
#
# COMPACT_ATOMS: atom_id res chain seq x y z
N MET A 1 -8.72 -13.13 26.96
CA MET A 1 -8.17 -11.76 26.86
C MET A 1 -8.01 -11.49 25.38
N PRO A 2 -8.51 -10.40 24.78
CA PRO A 2 -8.53 -10.31 23.32
C PRO A 2 -7.17 -9.78 22.86
N TRP A 3 -6.18 -10.66 22.89
CA TRP A 3 -4.92 -10.49 22.18
C TRP A 3 -5.30 -10.13 20.75
N ARG A 4 -4.98 -8.90 20.35
CA ARG A 4 -5.25 -8.40 19.02
C ARG A 4 -4.28 -9.12 18.10
N GLU A 5 -4.69 -10.28 17.61
CA GLU A 5 -4.05 -10.98 16.50
C GLU A 5 -4.02 -9.99 15.33
N LEU A 6 -2.89 -9.28 15.16
CA LEU A 6 -2.63 -8.51 13.97
C LEU A 6 -2.62 -9.50 12.82
N LYS A 7 -3.72 -9.55 12.07
CA LYS A 7 -3.79 -10.43 10.92
C LYS A 7 -2.75 -9.92 9.91
N PRO A 8 -2.15 -10.78 9.09
CA PRO A 8 -1.16 -10.37 8.08
C PRO A 8 -1.67 -9.24 7.15
N MET A 9 -2.99 -9.12 6.97
CA MET A 9 -3.63 -8.01 6.26
C MET A 9 -3.44 -6.65 6.97
N ASP A 10 -3.50 -6.61 8.31
CA ASP A 10 -3.36 -5.39 9.10
C ASP A 10 -1.93 -4.83 9.01
N LEU A 11 -0.93 -5.72 8.99
CA LEU A 11 0.48 -5.33 8.87
C LEU A 11 0.80 -4.71 7.50
N LYS A 12 0.18 -5.22 6.43
CA LYS A 12 0.29 -4.62 5.09
C LYS A 12 -0.31 -3.22 5.04
N VAL A 13 -1.47 -3.02 5.67
CA VAL A 13 -2.15 -1.72 5.70
C VAL A 13 -1.32 -0.69 6.48
N MET A 14 -0.80 -1.05 7.66
CA MET A 14 0.08 -0.18 8.44
C MET A 14 1.36 0.18 7.67
N PHE A 15 2.00 -0.80 7.01
CA PHE A 15 3.20 -0.55 6.22
C PHE A 15 2.97 0.47 5.10
N ILE A 16 1.85 0.35 4.37
CA ILE A 16 1.51 1.30 3.30
C ILE A 16 1.17 2.69 3.87
N ALA A 17 0.45 2.77 5.00
CA ALA A 17 0.17 4.04 5.66
C ALA A 17 1.45 4.78 6.07
N ASP A 18 2.41 4.07 6.66
CA ASP A 18 3.70 4.65 7.03
C ASP A 18 4.56 5.01 5.81
N TYR A 19 4.48 4.21 4.73
CA TYR A 19 5.12 4.54 3.45
C TYR A 19 4.58 5.87 2.88
N LEU A 20 3.26 6.06 2.90
CA LEU A 20 2.60 7.29 2.43
C LEU A 20 2.91 8.50 3.32
N SER A 21 3.16 8.27 4.60
CA SER A 21 3.53 9.30 5.57
C SER A 21 4.90 9.93 5.28
N GLY A 22 5.79 9.22 4.57
CA GLY A 22 7.10 9.72 4.14
C GLY A 22 8.09 10.04 5.27
N ARG A 23 7.76 9.67 6.52
CA ARG A 23 8.57 10.02 7.71
C ARG A 23 9.87 9.21 7.84
N LEU A 24 9.89 8.01 7.26
CA LEU A 24 11.02 7.10 7.31
C LEU A 24 11.50 6.78 5.90
N ASN A 25 12.81 6.61 5.73
CA ASN A 25 13.33 6.07 4.48
C ASN A 25 12.92 4.59 4.34
N PHE A 26 12.89 4.09 3.11
CA PHE A 26 12.36 2.77 2.80
C PHE A 26 13.05 1.63 3.58
N SER A 27 14.36 1.74 3.81
CA SER A 27 15.12 0.75 4.59
C SER A 27 14.73 0.76 6.06
N GLN A 28 14.58 1.94 6.66
CA GLN A 28 14.10 2.11 8.05
C GLN A 28 12.67 1.62 8.20
N LEU A 29 11.80 1.90 7.22
CA LEU A 29 10.43 1.41 7.21
C LEU A 29 10.37 -0.12 7.18
N CYS A 30 11.17 -0.77 6.32
CA CYS A 30 11.24 -2.24 6.28
C CYS A 30 11.74 -2.83 7.61
N ALA A 31 12.73 -2.20 8.24
CA ALA A 31 13.25 -2.62 9.54
C ALA A 31 12.20 -2.47 10.67
N ALA A 32 11.48 -1.35 10.70
CA ALA A 32 10.43 -1.08 11.69
C ALA A 32 9.28 -2.11 11.62
N HIS A 33 8.95 -2.58 10.42
CA HIS A 33 7.90 -3.58 10.20
C HIS A 33 8.40 -5.03 10.18
N SER A 34 9.70 -5.27 10.46
CA SER A 34 10.33 -6.59 10.38
C SER A 34 10.10 -7.32 9.05
N ILE A 35 10.04 -6.57 7.94
CA ILE A 35 9.86 -7.15 6.60
C ILE A 35 11.12 -7.03 5.75
N SER A 36 11.30 -7.96 4.81
CA SER A 36 12.35 -7.84 3.82
C SER A 36 12.08 -6.67 2.86
N ARG A 37 13.14 -5.99 2.41
CA ARG A 37 13.07 -4.95 1.36
C ARG A 37 12.35 -5.45 0.10
N LYS A 38 12.58 -6.71 -0.30
CA LYS A 38 11.92 -7.34 -1.46
C LYS A 38 10.41 -7.44 -1.27
N THR A 39 9.95 -7.75 -0.06
CA THR A 39 8.53 -7.78 0.30
C THR A 39 7.92 -6.38 0.25
N GLY A 40 8.61 -5.39 0.85
CA GLY A 40 8.17 -4.00 0.81
C GLY A 40 7.98 -3.48 -0.62
N TYR A 41 8.94 -3.76 -1.52
CA TYR A 41 8.84 -3.31 -2.92
C TYR A 41 7.64 -3.93 -3.64
N LYS A 42 7.35 -5.22 -3.40
CA LYS A 42 6.15 -5.86 -3.95
C LYS A 42 4.86 -5.22 -3.45
N TRP A 43 4.81 -4.82 -2.18
CA TRP A 43 3.61 -4.21 -1.60
C TRP A 43 3.37 -2.81 -2.17
N VAL A 44 4.41 -1.99 -2.27
CA VAL A 44 4.33 -0.66 -2.90
C VAL A 44 3.99 -0.76 -4.38
N ALA A 45 4.62 -1.69 -5.12
CA ALA A 45 4.32 -1.89 -6.54
C ALA A 45 2.85 -2.28 -6.78
N ARG A 46 2.28 -3.15 -5.92
CA ARG A 46 0.86 -3.51 -5.99
C ARG A 46 -0.04 -2.33 -5.65
N TYR A 47 0.28 -1.57 -4.60
CA TYR A 47 -0.47 -0.36 -4.25
C TYR A 47 -0.47 0.65 -5.41
N ASN A 48 0.68 0.89 -6.03
CA ASN A 48 0.79 1.79 -7.18
C ASN A 48 0.02 1.25 -8.39
N ALA A 49 0.09 -0.06 -8.67
CA ALA A 49 -0.68 -0.67 -9.75
C ALA A 49 -2.20 -0.55 -9.54
N ASP A 50 -2.69 -0.79 -8.31
CA ASP A 50 -4.10 -0.63 -7.96
C ASP A 50 -4.53 0.84 -8.07
N SER A 51 -3.69 1.79 -7.67
CA SER A 51 -3.96 3.23 -7.84
C SER A 51 -4.08 3.64 -9.31
N VAL A 52 -3.28 3.05 -10.19
CA VAL A 52 -3.36 3.29 -11.64
C VAL A 52 -4.63 2.66 -12.24
N ILE A 53 -5.10 1.52 -11.73
CA ILE A 53 -6.37 0.92 -12.15
C ILE A 53 -7.54 1.84 -11.77
N VAL A 54 -7.54 2.39 -10.55
CA VAL A 54 -8.57 3.33 -10.10
C VAL A 54 -8.61 4.61 -10.96
N LEU A 55 -7.44 5.17 -11.29
CA LEU A 55 -7.36 6.37 -12.13
C LEU A 55 -7.75 6.12 -13.60
N ARG A 56 -7.54 4.90 -14.12
CA ARG A 56 -7.99 4.52 -15.47
C ARG A 56 -9.49 4.19 -15.52
N GLY A 57 -10.07 3.69 -14.42
CA GLY A 57 -11.48 3.32 -14.33
C GLY A 57 -12.47 4.51 -14.28
N GLN A 58 -12.00 5.72 -13.93
CA GLN A 58 -12.86 6.93 -13.95
C GLN A 58 -12.82 7.70 -15.27
N ALA A 59 -11.91 7.36 -16.18
CA ALA A 59 -11.80 8.03 -17.48
C ALA A 59 -12.86 7.57 -18.50
N SER A 60 -13.56 6.46 -18.28
CA SER A 60 -14.57 5.95 -19.23
C SER A 60 -15.98 6.55 -19.07
N LEU A 61 -16.23 7.38 -18.05
CA LEU A 61 -17.57 8.00 -17.87
C LEU A 61 -17.72 9.38 -18.52
N LEU A 62 -16.69 9.90 -19.19
CA LEU A 62 -16.73 11.22 -19.85
C LEU A 62 -16.75 11.17 -21.39
N GLN A 63 -16.94 10.00 -22.00
CA GLN A 63 -17.00 9.88 -23.47
C GLN A 63 -18.40 9.59 -24.05
N ASN A 64 -19.45 9.58 -23.23
CA ASN A 64 -20.82 9.29 -23.70
C ASN A 64 -21.82 10.42 -23.39
N SER A 65 -21.43 11.65 -23.72
CA SER A 65 -22.38 12.76 -23.95
C SER A 65 -22.07 13.37 -25.30
N MET A 66 -22.62 12.77 -26.34
CA MET A 66 -22.95 13.40 -27.61
C MET A 66 -24.34 12.95 -28.01
#